data_AF-A0A920BKR8-F1
#
_entry.id   AF-A0A920BKR8-F1
#
_cell.length_a   1.000
_cell.length_b   1.000
_cell.length_c   1.000
_cell.angle_alpha   90.00
_cell.angle_beta   90.00
_cell.angle_gamma   90.00
#
_symmetry.space_group_name_H-M   'P 1'
#
loop_
_entity.id
_entity.type
_entity.pdbx_description
1 polymer ?
#
loop_
_entity_poly.entity_id
_entity_poly.type
_entity_poly.pdbx_seq_one_letter_code
_entity_poly.pdbx_strand_id
1 'polypeptide(L)' 'MPFIRADQLIQHAEETLGIREGETTADGKFTLEGVECIAACTEAPCMQVNYRYQNQVTESQFDELVQQIQAEEK' A
#
# COMPACT_ATOMS: atom_id res chain seq x y z
N MET A 1 -0.77 -15.10 -14.19
CA MET A 1 -0.37 -13.71 -13.91
C MET A 1 -1.43 -13.12 -13.01
N PRO A 2 -1.23 -13.09 -11.68
CA PRO A 2 -2.23 -12.59 -10.76
C PRO A 2 -2.13 -11.06 -10.69
N PHE A 3 -2.77 -10.38 -11.64
CA PHE A 3 -3.02 -8.94 -11.51
C PHE A 3 -4.16 -8.77 -10.50
N ILE A 4 -3.84 -8.34 -9.30
CA ILE A 4 -4.84 -7.98 -8.29
C ILE A 4 -5.48 -6.64 -8.66
N ARG A 5 -6.76 -6.47 -8.33
CA ARG A 5 -7.44 -5.18 -8.51
C ARG A 5 -6.99 -4.21 -7.41
N ALA A 6 -6.97 -2.92 -7.71
CA ALA A 6 -6.64 -1.88 -6.72
C ALA A 6 -7.52 -1.99 -5.46
N ASP A 7 -8.80 -2.31 -5.64
CA ASP A 7 -9.77 -2.58 -4.56
C ASP A 7 -9.34 -3.71 -3.61
N GLN A 8 -8.78 -4.81 -4.15
CA GLN A 8 -8.26 -5.91 -3.33
C GLN A 8 -7.00 -5.50 -2.57
N LEU A 9 -6.13 -4.69 -3.18
CA LEU A 9 -4.95 -4.17 -2.49
C LEU A 9 -5.33 -3.24 -1.34
N ILE A 10 -6.34 -2.38 -1.53
CA ILE A 10 -6.86 -1.51 -0.48
C ILE A 10 -7.44 -2.35 0.66
N GLN A 11 -8.31 -3.32 0.35
CA GLN A 11 -8.90 -4.19 1.36
C GLN A 11 -7.84 -4.99 2.14
N HIS A 12 -6.82 -5.50 1.45
CA HIS A 12 -5.68 -6.17 2.08
C HIS A 12 -4.88 -5.21 2.97
N ALA A 13 -4.66 -3.97 2.53
CA ALA A 13 -4.01 -2.95 3.34
C ALA A 13 -4.82 -2.57 4.58
N GLU A 14 -6.15 -2.48 4.46
CA GLU A 14 -7.06 -2.24 5.58
C GLU A 14 -7.01 -3.39 6.61
N GLU A 15 -6.96 -4.65 6.16
CA GLU A 15 -6.84 -5.82 7.03
C GLU A 15 -5.47 -5.91 7.73
N THR A 16 -4.39 -5.68 6.99
CA THR A 16 -3.01 -5.76 7.52
C THR A 16 -2.70 -4.63 8.49
N LEU A 17 -3.12 -3.39 8.19
CA LEU A 17 -2.86 -2.23 9.03
C LEU A 17 -3.97 -1.97 10.08
N GLY A 18 -5.13 -2.61 9.94
CA GLY A 18 -6.28 -2.45 10.83
C GLY A 18 -6.92 -1.05 10.77
N ILE A 19 -6.79 -0.35 9.63
CA ILE A 19 -7.33 0.99 9.41
C ILE A 19 -8.22 1.02 8.18
N ARG A 20 -9.02 2.08 8.03
CA ARG A 20 -9.82 2.34 6.83
C ARG A 20 -9.17 3.37 5.92
N GLU A 21 -9.65 3.40 4.67
CA GLU A 21 -9.37 4.48 3.73
C GLU A 21 -9.66 5.86 4.36
N GLY A 22 -8.66 6.74 4.35
CA GLY A 22 -8.69 8.06 4.97
C GLY A 22 -8.26 8.11 6.45
N GLU A 23 -7.92 6.98 7.07
CA GLU A 23 -7.46 6.94 8.46
C GLU A 23 -5.93 6.74 8.58
N THR A 24 -5.40 7.12 9.74
CA THR A 24 -4.00 6.92 10.13
C THR A 24 -3.91 5.77 11.13
N THR A 25 -2.96 4.86 10.94
CA THR A 25 -2.69 3.75 11.87
C THR A 25 -2.44 4.28 13.28
N ALA A 26 -2.86 3.53 14.30
CA ALA A 26 -2.66 3.89 15.71
C ALA A 26 -1.19 4.13 16.09
N ASP A 27 -0.26 3.57 15.30
CA ASP A 27 1.18 3.77 15.42
C ASP A 27 1.65 5.16 14.89
N GLY A 28 0.77 5.91 14.21
CA GLY A 28 1.05 7.23 13.63
C GLY A 28 1.95 7.19 12.39
N LYS A 29 2.34 6.01 11.92
CA LYS A 29 3.35 5.83 10.86
C LYS A 29 2.78 5.71 9.45
N PHE A 30 1.56 5.19 9.31
CA PHE A 30 0.94 4.96 8.01
C PHE A 30 -0.40 5.69 7.93
N THR A 31 -0.63 6.39 6.83
CA THR A 31 -1.92 6.98 6.47
C THR A 31 -2.37 6.29 5.20
N LEU A 32 -3.56 5.67 5.23
CA LEU A 32 -4.13 5.04 4.05
C LEU A 32 -4.95 6.10 3.31
N GLU A 33 -4.53 6.50 2.11
CA GLU A 33 -5.29 7.45 1.30
C GLU A 33 -5.59 6.81 -0.06
N GLY A 34 -6.88 6.66 -0.37
CA GLY A 34 -7.34 6.13 -1.65
C GLY A 34 -7.24 7.21 -2.73
N VAL A 35 -6.29 7.07 -3.65
CA VAL A 35 -6.11 7.98 -4.79
C VAL A 35 -6.46 7.27 -6.09
N GLU A 36 -7.31 7.89 -6.92
CA GLU A 36 -7.85 7.24 -8.13
C GLU A 36 -6.81 7.07 -9.24
N CYS A 37 -5.91 8.05 -9.41
CA CYS A 37 -4.91 8.03 -10.47
C CYS A 37 -3.57 8.56 -9.98
N ILE A 38 -2.57 7.69 -9.98
CA ILE A 38 -1.17 8.01 -9.69
C ILE A 38 -0.30 8.12 -10.96
N ALA A 39 -0.93 8.25 -12.14
CA ALA A 39 -0.29 8.29 -13.45
C ALA A 39 0.67 7.13 -13.77
N ALA A 40 0.60 6.01 -13.04
CA ALA A 40 1.41 4.81 -13.21
C ALA A 40 0.62 3.66 -13.87
N CYS A 41 -0.30 3.99 -14.79
CA CYS A 41 -1.21 3.02 -15.42
C CYS A 41 -0.49 1.86 -16.14
N THR A 42 0.76 2.07 -16.58
CA THR A 42 1.60 1.07 -17.24
C THR A 42 2.11 -0.02 -16.30
N GLU A 43 2.12 0.22 -14.99
CA GLU A 43 2.76 -0.64 -13.99
C GLU A 43 1.81 -1.03 -12.85
N ALA A 44 0.51 -1.07 -13.16
CA ALA A 44 -0.53 -1.51 -12.24
C ALA A 44 -0.30 -2.96 -11.77
N PRO A 45 -0.58 -3.27 -10.49
CA PRO A 45 -0.95 -2.38 -9.39
C PRO A 45 0.24 -1.58 -8.85
N CYS A 46 0.03 -0.29 -8.59
CA CYS A 46 1.07 0.59 -8.07
C CYS A 46 0.55 1.37 -6.85
N MET A 47 1.45 1.59 -5.91
CA MET A 47 1.20 2.25 -4.64
C MET A 47 2.26 3.32 -4.45
N GLN A 48 1.91 4.42 -3.80
CA GLN A 48 2.88 5.41 -3.37
C GLN A 48 3.04 5.35 -1.85
N VAL A 49 4.28 5.21 -1.38
CA VAL A 49 4.62 5.28 0.05
C VAL A 49 5.64 6.38 0.25
N ASN A 50 5.26 7.43 0.98
CA ASN A 50 6.14 8.57 1.31
C ASN A 50 6.90 9.11 0.07
N TYR A 51 6.18 9.40 -1.02
CA TYR A 51 6.71 9.86 -2.32
C TYR A 51 7.53 8.85 -3.13
N ARG A 52 7.70 7.61 -2.66
CA ARG A 52 8.27 6.52 -3.47
C ARG A 52 7.16 5.77 -4.19
N TYR A 53 7.30 5.64 -5.50
CA TYR A 53 6.43 4.79 -6.32
C TYR A 53 6.89 3.34 -6.19
N GLN A 54 5.98 2.48 -5.76
CA GLN A 54 6.14 1.03 -5.80
C GLN A 54 5.25 0.48 -6.91
N ASN A 55 5.89 -0.17 -7.86
CA ASN A 55 5.28 -0.69 -9.07
C ASN A 55 5.13 -2.21 -8.98
N GLN A 56 4.10 -2.78 -9.60
CA GLN A 56 3.83 -4.22 -9.64
C GLN A 56 3.71 -4.89 -8.25
N VAL A 57 3.01 -4.24 -7.32
CA VAL A 57 2.89 -4.71 -5.94
C VAL A 57 1.89 -5.88 -5.85
N THR A 58 2.35 -7.04 -5.38
CA THR A 58 1.49 -8.17 -4.99
C THR A 58 1.19 -8.11 -3.49
N GLU A 59 0.14 -8.81 -3.02
CA GLU A 59 -0.21 -8.90 -1.60
C GLU A 59 1.00 -9.27 -0.71
N SER A 60 1.79 -10.26 -1.12
CA SER A 60 3.01 -10.64 -0.40
C SER A 60 4.08 -9.56 -0.39
N GLN A 61 4.30 -8.87 -1.52
CA GLN A 61 5.26 -7.75 -1.57
C GLN A 61 4.77 -6.55 -0.76
N PHE A 62 3.46 -6.32 -0.69
CA PHE A 62 2.89 -5.29 0.18
C PHE A 62 3.19 -5.58 1.64
N ASP A 63 2.97 -6.81 2.11
CA ASP A 63 3.29 -7.20 3.49
C ASP A 63 4.79 -7.06 3.78
N GLU A 64 5.66 -7.54 2.87
CA GLU A 64 7.11 -7.38 3.00
C GLU A 64 7.53 -5.90 3.04
N LEU A 65 6.92 -5.03 2.21
CA LEU A 65 7.19 -3.60 2.21
C LEU A 65 6.76 -2.93 3.52
N VAL A 66 5.58 -3.26 4.03
CA VAL A 66 5.09 -2.74 5.31
C VAL A 66 6.05 -3.15 6.43
N GLN A 67 6.48 -4.42 6.47
CA GLN A 67 7.46 -4.90 7.44
C GLN A 67 8.82 -4.23 7.29
N GLN A 68 9.33 -4.04 6.07
CA GLN A 68 10.59 -3.34 5.82
C GLN A 68 10.55 -1.90 6.31
N ILE A 69 9.46 -1.18 6.04
CA ILE A 69 9.31 0.21 6.49
C ILE A 69 9.22 0.28 8.02
N GLN A 70 8.50 -0.65 8.65
CA GLN A 70 8.46 -0.77 10.11
C GLN A 70 9.85 -1.11 10.71
N ALA A 71 10.69 -1.85 9.97
CA ALA A 71 12.01 -2.29 10.43
C ALA A 71 13.14 -1.27 10.16
N GLU A 72 13.07 -0.48 9.08
CA GLU A 72 14.06 0.55 8.73
C GLU A 72 14.01 1.77 9.65
N GLU A 73 12.90 2.00 10.36
CA GLU A 73 12.73 3.14 11.27
C GLU A 73 13.36 2.91 12.67
N LYS A 74 14.54 2.25 12.73
CA LYS A 74 15.28 1.95 13.97
C LYS A 74 16.58 2.72 14.11
#